data_AF-A0A949EL21-F1
#
_entry.id   AF-A0A949EL21-F1
#
_cell.length_a   1.000
_cell.length_b   1.000
_cell.length_c   1.000
_cell.angle_alpha   90.00
_cell.angle_beta   90.00
_cell.angle_gamma   90.00
#
_symmetry.space_group_name_H-M   'P 1'
#
loop_
_entity.id
_entity.type
_entity.pdbx_description
1 polymer ?
#
loop_
_entity_poly.entity_id
_entity_poly.type
_entity_poly.pdbx_seq_one_letter_code
_entity_poly.pdbx_strand_id
1 'polypeptide(L)'
;QFLVEHNLGIDCSGLATYIFQAIYQENKKIDIFKKIKIISFFKNPWRWVVAWLRPIENISVRVLANDKNSFLINDFQKIKPGDMLIRTNLRHIYLITEIEKTRDPLSIRFVYVHAPRPKQTNYFGPGVFQNTILLEKGNLSELSEKINDEVVVRRLKF
;
A
#
# COMPACT_ATOMS: atom_id res chain seq x y z
N GLN A 1 -1.40 10.39 -21.13
CA GLN A 1 -2.41 10.21 -22.20
C GLN A 1 -2.77 8.75 -22.40
N PHE A 2 -1.81 7.88 -22.75
CA PHE A 2 -2.05 6.45 -23.04
C PHE A 2 -2.97 5.69 -22.06
N LEU A 3 -2.69 5.74 -20.74
CA LEU A 3 -3.48 5.01 -19.73
C LEU A 3 -4.95 5.49 -19.67
N VAL A 4 -5.14 6.79 -19.84
CA VAL A 4 -6.45 7.44 -19.87
C VAL A 4 -7.21 7.06 -21.13
N GLU A 5 -6.55 7.12 -22.29
CA GLU A 5 -7.13 6.81 -23.60
C GLU A 5 -7.54 5.33 -23.72
N HIS A 6 -6.89 4.44 -22.99
CA HIS A 6 -7.15 2.99 -23.04
C HIS A 6 -7.96 2.46 -21.84
N ASN A 7 -8.51 3.34 -21.00
CA ASN A 7 -9.24 2.95 -19.77
C ASN A 7 -8.41 2.03 -18.84
N LEU A 8 -7.09 2.20 -18.84
CA LEU A 8 -6.17 1.43 -18.01
C LEU A 8 -5.99 2.16 -16.67
N GLY A 9 -6.73 1.71 -15.66
CA GLY A 9 -6.60 2.16 -14.29
C GLY A 9 -5.89 1.12 -13.42
N ILE A 10 -5.13 1.59 -12.43
CA ILE A 10 -4.61 0.76 -11.35
C ILE A 10 -5.23 1.23 -10.03
N ASP A 11 -5.71 0.30 -9.22
CA ASP A 11 -6.21 0.60 -7.88
C ASP A 11 -5.04 0.71 -6.89
N CYS A 12 -5.30 1.29 -5.71
CA CYS A 12 -4.26 1.45 -4.69
C CYS A 12 -3.64 0.12 -4.23
N SER A 13 -4.45 -0.94 -4.08
CA SER A 13 -3.96 -2.28 -3.71
C SER A 13 -3.20 -2.96 -4.83
N GLY A 14 -3.68 -2.88 -6.08
CA GLY A 14 -2.96 -3.40 -7.24
C GLY A 14 -1.62 -2.71 -7.42
N LEU A 15 -1.56 -1.37 -7.30
CA LEU A 15 -0.31 -0.62 -7.36
C LEU A 15 0.70 -1.13 -6.34
N ALA A 16 0.30 -1.18 -5.07
CA ALA A 16 1.17 -1.67 -4.00
C ALA A 16 1.63 -3.12 -4.27
N THR A 17 0.71 -3.99 -4.70
CA THR A 17 1.00 -5.41 -4.93
C THR A 17 1.99 -5.61 -6.08
N TYR A 18 1.85 -4.88 -7.19
CA TYR A 18 2.79 -4.96 -8.31
C TYR A 18 4.17 -4.42 -7.95
N ILE A 19 4.24 -3.30 -7.22
CA ILE A 19 5.53 -2.78 -6.72
C ILE A 19 6.20 -3.81 -5.81
N PHE A 20 5.44 -4.38 -4.87
CA PHE A 20 5.97 -5.42 -3.99
C PHE A 20 6.42 -6.66 -4.78
N GLN A 21 5.63 -7.12 -5.75
CA GLN A 21 6.02 -8.27 -6.58
C GLN A 21 7.37 -8.00 -7.23
N ALA A 22 7.55 -6.85 -7.89
CA ALA A 22 8.80 -6.50 -8.54
C ALA A 22 9.99 -6.51 -7.56
N ILE A 23 9.84 -5.80 -6.44
CA ILE A 23 10.89 -5.67 -5.42
C ILE A 23 11.28 -7.03 -4.81
N TYR A 24 10.30 -7.87 -4.48
CA TYR A 24 10.57 -9.15 -3.81
C TYR A 24 11.02 -10.24 -4.78
N GLN A 25 10.55 -10.21 -6.02
CA GLN A 25 11.02 -11.12 -7.05
C GLN A 25 12.48 -10.82 -7.38
N GLU A 26 12.85 -9.54 -7.50
CA GLU A 26 14.22 -9.11 -7.75
C GLU A 26 15.15 -9.39 -6.56
N ASN A 27 14.80 -8.91 -5.37
CA ASN A 27 15.71 -8.94 -4.22
C ASN A 27 15.72 -10.27 -3.46
N LYS A 28 14.61 -11.01 -3.47
CA LYS A 28 14.42 -12.21 -2.63
C LYS A 28 14.04 -13.46 -3.42
N LYS A 29 13.84 -13.36 -4.74
CA LYS A 29 13.29 -14.45 -5.58
C LYS A 29 11.95 -14.98 -5.04
N ILE A 30 11.17 -14.11 -4.40
CA ILE A 30 9.85 -14.45 -3.84
C ILE A 30 8.76 -13.96 -4.79
N ASP A 31 7.88 -14.88 -5.18
CA ASP A 31 6.64 -14.58 -5.88
C ASP A 31 5.53 -14.26 -4.85
N ILE A 32 5.24 -12.97 -4.68
CA ILE A 32 4.27 -12.49 -3.69
C ILE A 32 2.87 -12.98 -3.99
N PHE A 33 2.49 -13.10 -5.26
CA PHE A 33 1.16 -13.58 -5.64
C PHE A 33 0.88 -15.00 -5.11
N LYS A 34 1.92 -15.82 -4.94
CA LYS A 34 1.81 -17.16 -4.35
C LYS A 34 1.92 -17.19 -2.83
N LYS A 35 2.54 -16.16 -2.23
CA LYS A 35 2.77 -16.07 -0.78
C LYS A 35 1.66 -15.36 -0.03
N ILE A 36 1.00 -14.39 -0.65
CA ILE A 36 -0.15 -13.71 -0.04
C ILE A 36 -1.26 -14.72 0.18
N LYS A 37 -1.71 -14.80 1.44
CA LYS A 37 -2.87 -15.58 1.82
C LYS A 37 -4.11 -14.77 1.50
N ILE A 38 -4.77 -15.13 0.40
CA ILE A 38 -6.08 -14.58 0.03
C ILE A 38 -7.08 -15.01 1.10
N ILE A 39 -7.58 -14.03 1.85
CA ILE A 39 -8.64 -14.27 2.82
C ILE A 39 -9.95 -14.24 2.04
N SER A 40 -10.45 -15.43 1.70
CA SER A 40 -11.80 -15.55 1.17
C SER A 40 -12.78 -15.22 2.30
N PHE A 41 -13.45 -14.08 2.16
CA PHE A 41 -14.65 -13.76 2.96
C PHE A 41 -15.89 -14.47 2.40
N PHE A 42 -15.72 -15.35 1.41
CA PHE A 42 -16.81 -15.99 0.70
C PHE A 42 -17.19 -17.31 1.37
N LYS A 43 -18.48 -17.45 1.66
CA LYS A 43 -19.07 -18.68 2.21
C LYS A 43 -19.07 -19.85 1.21
N ASN A 44 -18.83 -19.59 -0.09
CA ASN A 44 -18.92 -20.58 -1.16
C ASN A 44 -17.52 -21.09 -1.57
N PRO A 45 -17.26 -22.42 -1.53
CA PRO A 45 -15.97 -23.02 -1.88
C PRO A 45 -15.56 -22.82 -3.34
N TRP A 46 -16.51 -22.72 -4.28
CA TRP A 46 -16.19 -22.45 -5.70
C TRP A 46 -15.57 -21.07 -5.90
N ARG A 47 -16.04 -20.08 -5.13
CA ARG A 47 -15.50 -18.72 -5.17
C ARG A 47 -14.09 -18.65 -4.61
N TRP A 48 -13.71 -19.58 -3.72
CA TRP A 48 -12.34 -19.70 -3.23
C TRP A 48 -11.39 -20.18 -4.33
N VAL A 49 -11.79 -21.16 -5.13
CA VAL A 49 -10.98 -21.64 -6.27
C VAL A 49 -10.78 -20.55 -7.32
N VAL A 50 -11.84 -19.81 -7.67
CA VAL A 50 -11.73 -18.67 -8.60
C VAL A 50 -10.81 -17.59 -8.03
N ALA A 51 -10.91 -17.29 -6.74
CA ALA A 51 -10.03 -16.31 -6.09
C ALA A 51 -8.56 -16.74 -6.11
N TRP A 52 -8.29 -18.03 -5.99
CA TRP A 52 -6.95 -18.59 -6.09
C TRP A 52 -6.38 -18.53 -7.52
N LEU A 53 -7.21 -18.74 -8.54
CA LEU A 53 -6.80 -18.64 -9.95
C LEU A 53 -6.56 -17.19 -10.42
N ARG A 54 -7.16 -16.21 -9.75
CA ARG A 54 -7.01 -14.78 -10.08
C ARG A 54 -6.54 -13.97 -8.86
N PRO A 55 -5.30 -14.21 -8.39
CA PRO A 55 -4.83 -13.63 -7.15
C PRO A 55 -4.83 -12.10 -7.19
N ILE A 56 -4.41 -11.49 -8.30
CA ILE A 56 -4.33 -10.03 -8.47
C ILE A 56 -5.69 -9.36 -8.25
N GLU A 57 -6.76 -9.92 -8.82
CA GLU A 57 -8.12 -9.38 -8.67
C GLU A 57 -8.66 -9.49 -7.23
N ASN A 58 -8.08 -10.38 -6.43
CA ASN A 58 -8.55 -10.69 -5.07
C ASN A 58 -7.65 -10.15 -3.96
N ILE A 59 -6.51 -9.52 -4.29
CA ILE A 59 -5.64 -8.85 -3.32
C ILE A 59 -6.13 -7.42 -3.11
N SER A 60 -6.99 -7.25 -2.10
CA SER A 60 -7.45 -5.93 -1.66
C SER A 60 -6.58 -5.37 -0.54
N VAL A 61 -6.75 -4.07 -0.22
CA VAL A 61 -6.12 -3.43 0.96
C VAL A 61 -6.36 -4.24 2.24
N ARG A 62 -7.55 -4.85 2.41
CA ARG A 62 -7.86 -5.72 3.56
C ARG A 62 -7.02 -6.99 3.60
N VAL A 63 -6.73 -7.57 2.44
CA VAL A 63 -5.88 -8.77 2.34
C VAL A 63 -4.44 -8.41 2.71
N LEU A 64 -3.91 -7.30 2.18
CA LEU A 64 -2.57 -6.80 2.53
C LEU A 64 -2.45 -6.44 4.02
N ALA A 65 -3.47 -5.78 4.58
CA ALA A 65 -3.52 -5.36 5.98
C ALA A 65 -3.77 -6.50 6.97
N ASN A 66 -4.10 -7.71 6.53
CA ASN A 66 -4.41 -8.80 7.43
C ASN A 66 -3.16 -9.30 8.17
N ASP A 67 -3.31 -9.69 9.44
CA ASP A 67 -2.21 -10.21 10.27
C ASP A 67 -1.59 -11.50 9.71
N LYS A 68 -2.25 -12.21 8.79
CA LYS A 68 -1.65 -13.35 8.07
C LYS A 68 -0.59 -12.93 7.05
N ASN A 69 -0.67 -11.71 6.52
CA ASN A 69 0.17 -11.21 5.41
C ASN A 69 1.13 -10.09 5.85
N SER A 70 0.71 -9.28 6.83
CA SER A 70 1.51 -8.17 7.36
C SER A 70 1.52 -8.16 8.87
N PHE A 71 2.38 -7.33 9.46
CA PHE A 71 2.38 -7.02 10.89
C PHE A 71 2.36 -5.51 11.10
N LEU A 72 1.80 -5.08 12.23
CA LEU A 72 1.70 -3.69 12.63
C LEU A 72 3.05 -3.15 13.12
N ILE A 73 3.38 -1.91 12.75
CA ILE A 73 4.54 -1.17 13.25
C ILE A 73 4.01 -0.05 14.14
N ASN A 74 4.18 -0.23 15.46
CA ASN A 74 3.79 0.77 16.47
C ASN A 74 4.91 1.78 16.78
N ASP A 75 6.16 1.37 16.50
CA ASP A 75 7.34 2.18 16.76
C ASP A 75 7.72 2.95 15.50
N PHE A 76 7.58 4.27 15.56
CA PHE A 76 7.84 5.16 14.44
C PHE A 76 9.28 5.04 13.92
N GLN A 77 10.25 4.78 14.79
CA GLN A 77 11.66 4.67 14.40
C GLN A 77 11.95 3.39 13.60
N LYS A 78 11.03 2.42 13.60
CA LYS A 78 11.15 1.17 12.84
C LYS A 78 10.55 1.26 11.45
N ILE A 79 9.89 2.36 11.08
CA ILE A 79 9.32 2.56 9.75
C ILE A 79 10.44 2.63 8.73
N LYS A 80 10.28 1.95 7.60
CA LYS A 80 11.27 1.88 6.52
C LYS A 80 10.61 1.90 5.13
N PRO A 81 11.36 2.17 4.05
CA PRO A 81 10.90 1.98 2.68
C PRO A 81 10.30 0.58 2.45
N GLY A 82 9.17 0.51 1.76
CA GLY A 82 8.38 -0.70 1.59
C GLY A 82 7.34 -0.95 2.69
N ASP A 83 7.24 -0.08 3.70
CA ASP A 83 6.12 -0.09 4.63
C ASP A 83 4.87 0.54 4.03
N MET A 84 3.73 0.02 4.43
CA MET A 84 2.41 0.45 3.99
C MET A 84 1.79 1.34 5.05
N LEU A 85 1.38 2.54 4.66
CA LEU A 85 0.46 3.37 5.45
C LEU A 85 -0.95 3.03 5.00
N ILE A 86 -1.74 2.44 5.88
CA ILE A 86 -3.08 1.94 5.56
C ILE A 86 -4.09 2.74 6.36
N ARG A 87 -5.11 3.29 5.70
CA ARG A 87 -6.20 3.96 6.41
C ARG A 87 -6.91 2.96 7.34
N THR A 88 -7.28 3.39 8.55
CA THR A 88 -7.94 2.53 9.56
C THR A 88 -9.22 1.86 9.03
N ASN A 89 -9.94 2.52 8.11
CA ASN A 89 -11.11 1.96 7.43
C ASN A 89 -10.80 0.87 6.37
N LEU A 90 -9.52 0.56 6.14
CA LEU A 90 -9.00 -0.43 5.20
C LEU A 90 -9.41 -0.21 3.74
N ARG A 91 -9.61 1.05 3.34
CA ARG A 91 -10.05 1.41 1.98
C ARG A 91 -8.95 1.96 1.09
N HIS A 92 -7.79 2.29 1.65
CA HIS A 92 -6.72 2.95 0.91
C HIS A 92 -5.35 2.63 1.50
N ILE A 93 -4.33 2.63 0.64
CA ILE A 93 -2.95 2.34 0.97
C ILE A 93 -2.03 3.39 0.32
N TYR A 94 -1.05 3.83 1.10
CA TYR A 94 0.10 4.58 0.62
C TYR A 94 1.34 3.73 0.86
N LEU A 95 2.19 3.61 -0.16
CA LEU A 95 3.42 2.85 -0.07
C LEU A 95 4.58 3.81 0.15
N ILE A 96 5.30 3.66 1.27
CA ILE A 96 6.50 4.46 1.55
C ILE A 96 7.60 3.98 0.61
N THR A 97 8.12 4.87 -0.22
CA THR A 97 9.21 4.57 -1.16
C THR A 97 10.55 5.02 -0.61
N GLU A 98 10.58 6.12 0.13
CA GLU A 98 11.82 6.70 0.65
C GLU A 98 11.60 7.34 2.01
N ILE A 99 12.65 7.31 2.84
CA ILE A 99 12.70 8.02 4.12
C ILE A 99 14.07 8.68 4.19
N GLU A 100 14.09 10.00 4.33
CA GLU A 100 15.30 10.79 4.46
C GLU A 100 15.35 11.44 5.83
N LYS A 101 16.48 11.28 6.52
CA LYS A 101 16.78 12.10 7.70
C LYS A 101 17.20 13.48 7.22
N THR A 102 16.60 14.51 7.79
CA THR A 102 16.96 15.88 7.44
C THR A 102 18.16 16.36 8.27
N ARG A 103 18.60 17.61 8.06
CA ARG A 103 19.69 18.22 8.84
C ARG A 103 19.33 18.41 10.31
N ASP A 104 18.05 18.57 10.62
CA ASP A 104 17.56 18.56 11.99
C ASP A 104 17.29 17.09 12.38
N PRO A 105 17.93 16.59 13.46
CA PRO A 105 17.79 15.21 13.89
C PRO A 105 16.37 14.81 14.29
N LEU A 106 15.49 15.78 14.54
CA LEU A 106 14.09 15.52 14.88
C LEU A 106 13.19 15.43 13.64
N SER A 107 13.57 16.04 12.51
CA SER A 107 12.74 16.03 11.32
C SER A 107 13.10 14.93 10.31
N ILE A 108 12.05 14.29 9.79
CA ILE A 108 12.14 13.17 8.87
C ILE A 108 11.22 13.44 7.67
N ARG A 109 11.77 13.24 6.47
CA ARG A 109 11.04 13.38 5.22
C ARG A 109 10.62 11.99 4.72
N PHE A 110 9.32 11.82 4.50
CA PHE A 110 8.73 10.62 3.92
C PHE A 110 8.31 10.88 2.49
N VAL A 111 8.69 9.99 1.58
CA VAL A 111 8.15 9.94 0.21
C VAL A 111 7.27 8.71 0.11
N TYR A 112 6.06 8.89 -0.41
CA TYR A 112 5.13 7.79 -0.61
C TYR A 112 4.40 7.91 -1.94
N VAL A 113 3.96 6.76 -2.44
CA VAL A 113 3.17 6.65 -3.67
C VAL A 113 1.80 6.04 -3.39
N HIS A 114 0.79 6.47 -4.12
CA HIS A 114 -0.53 5.86 -4.10
C HIS A 114 -1.32 6.11 -5.38
N ALA A 115 -2.29 5.24 -5.67
CA ALA A 115 -3.29 5.46 -6.71
C ALA A 115 -4.59 5.95 -6.04
N PRO A 116 -5.00 7.23 -6.20
CA PRO A 116 -6.20 7.73 -5.56
C PRO A 116 -7.45 7.13 -6.18
N ARG A 117 -8.51 7.05 -5.36
CA ARG A 117 -9.82 6.66 -5.86
C ARG A 117 -10.35 7.74 -6.82
N PRO A 118 -10.87 7.38 -7.99
CA PRO A 118 -11.51 8.35 -8.87
C PRO A 118 -12.67 9.05 -8.16
N LYS A 119 -12.66 10.39 -8.17
CA LYS A 119 -13.71 11.22 -7.53
C LYS A 119 -15.01 11.25 -8.33
N GLN A 120 -14.99 10.84 -9.60
CA GLN A 120 -16.14 10.82 -10.50
C GLN A 120 -16.13 9.53 -11.31
N THR A 121 -17.30 9.10 -11.78
CA THR A 121 -17.47 7.89 -12.62
C THR A 121 -16.68 7.94 -13.92
N ASN A 122 -16.34 9.13 -14.42
CA ASN A 122 -15.53 9.36 -15.62
C ASN A 122 -14.17 10.00 -15.31
N TYR A 123 -13.66 9.87 -14.08
CA TYR A 123 -12.40 10.49 -13.68
C TYR A 123 -11.20 9.66 -14.14
N PHE A 124 -10.49 10.21 -15.12
CA PHE A 124 -9.22 9.72 -15.65
C PHE A 124 -8.03 10.45 -15.01
N GLY A 125 -7.91 10.36 -13.69
CA GLY A 125 -6.77 10.93 -12.97
C GLY A 125 -5.43 10.33 -13.39
N PRO A 126 -4.30 10.92 -12.99
CA PRO A 126 -2.95 10.58 -13.49
C PRO A 126 -2.41 9.19 -13.07
N GLY A 127 -3.28 8.27 -12.62
CA GLY A 127 -2.96 6.87 -12.35
C GLY A 127 -2.24 6.64 -11.02
N VAL A 128 -1.11 7.31 -10.82
CA VAL A 128 -0.24 7.17 -9.63
C VAL A 128 0.27 8.54 -9.20
N PHE A 129 0.20 8.82 -7.91
CA PHE A 129 0.69 10.05 -7.30
C PHE A 129 1.85 9.72 -6.38
N GLN A 130 2.87 10.58 -6.41
CA GLN A 130 3.97 10.59 -5.47
C GLN A 130 3.89 11.88 -4.65
N ASN A 131 3.93 11.74 -3.34
CA ASN A 131 3.83 12.86 -2.42
C ASN A 131 4.99 12.78 -1.42
N THR A 132 5.34 13.95 -0.89
CA THR A 132 6.35 14.10 0.15
C THR A 132 5.71 14.74 1.37
N ILE A 133 5.99 14.20 2.55
CA ILE A 133 5.62 14.80 3.83
C ILE A 133 6.89 15.04 4.63
N LEU A 134 7.00 16.24 5.20
CA LEU A 134 7.99 16.58 6.20
C LEU A 134 7.33 16.48 7.58
N LEU A 135 7.95 15.73 8.48
CA LEU A 135 7.56 15.59 9.87
C LEU A 135 8.61 16.28 10.74
N GLU A 136 8.18 17.10 11.68
CA GLU A 136 9.03 17.87 12.59
C GLU A 136 9.35 17.11 13.88
N LYS A 137 8.39 16.33 14.38
CA LYS A 137 8.52 15.58 15.65
C LYS A 137 8.76 14.10 15.43
N GLY A 138 8.54 13.60 14.22
CA GLY A 138 8.77 12.20 13.85
C GLY A 138 7.93 11.23 14.68
N ASN A 139 6.60 11.38 14.65
CA ASN A 139 5.69 10.46 15.33
C ASN A 139 4.46 10.11 14.46
N LEU A 140 3.73 9.06 14.86
CA LEU A 140 2.58 8.54 14.11
C LEU A 140 1.36 9.48 14.08
N SER A 141 1.17 10.27 15.14
CA SER A 141 0.08 11.24 15.23
C SER A 141 0.25 12.36 14.22
N GLU A 142 1.45 12.93 14.14
CA GLU A 142 1.81 13.95 13.16
C GLU A 142 1.70 13.41 11.72
N LEU A 143 2.14 12.17 11.48
CA LEU A 143 2.00 11.52 10.18
C LEU A 143 0.53 11.42 9.75
N SER A 144 -0.37 11.02 10.68
CA SER A 144 -1.80 10.93 10.41
C SER A 144 -2.41 12.30 10.11
N GLU A 145 -2.00 13.33 10.86
CA GLU A 145 -2.43 14.71 10.65
C GLU A 145 -2.00 15.25 9.28
N LYS A 146 -0.73 15.06 8.89
CA LYS A 146 -0.19 15.54 7.61
C LYS A 146 -0.79 14.82 6.40
N ILE A 147 -1.16 13.54 6.54
CA ILE A 147 -1.88 12.79 5.50
C ILE A 147 -3.36 13.18 5.46
N ASN A 148 -3.86 13.82 6.52
CA ASN A 148 -5.27 14.10 6.75
C ASN A 148 -6.12 12.82 6.74
N ASP A 149 -5.59 11.74 7.33
CA ASP A 149 -6.27 10.47 7.51
C ASP A 149 -5.73 9.74 8.74
N GLU A 150 -6.60 9.05 9.46
CA GLU A 150 -6.17 8.07 10.45
C GLU A 150 -5.53 6.87 9.74
N VAL A 151 -4.23 6.69 9.96
CA VAL A 151 -3.43 5.64 9.31
C VAL A 151 -2.75 4.75 10.34
N VAL A 152 -2.58 3.49 9.94
CA VAL A 152 -1.74 2.52 10.64
C VAL A 152 -0.60 2.09 9.72
N VAL A 153 0.56 1.82 10.30
CA VAL A 153 1.73 1.37 9.53
C VAL A 153 1.84 -0.14 9.58
N ARG A 154 1.93 -0.78 8.43
CA ARG A 154 2.03 -2.24 8.31
C ARG A 154 3.12 -2.65 7.34
N ARG A 155 3.82 -3.75 7.66
CA ARG A 155 4.87 -4.33 6.80
C ARG A 155 4.52 -5.76 6.42
N LEU A 156 4.75 -6.14 5.16
CA LEU A 156 4.60 -7.52 4.71
C LEU A 156 5.57 -8.47 5.44
N LYS A 157 5.14 -9.71 5.67
CA LYS A 157 5.88 -10.71 6.46
C LYS A 157 7.01 -11.44 5.72
N PHE A 158 7.20 -11.18 4.43
CA PHE A 158 8.11 -11.94 3.58
C PHE A 158 9.51 -11.30 3.51
#